data_AF-A0A4R3T2V6-F1
#
_entry.id   AF-A0A4R3T2V6-F1
#
_cell.length_a   1.000
_cell.length_b   1.000
_cell.length_c   1.000
_cell.angle_alpha   90.00
_cell.angle_beta   90.00
_cell.angle_gamma   90.00
#
_symmetry.space_group_name_H-M   'P 1'
#
loop_
_entity.id
_entity.type
_entity.pdbx_description
1 polymer ?
#
loop_
_entity_poly.entity_id
_entity_poly.type
_entity_poly.pdbx_seq_one_letter_code
_entity_poly.pdbx_strand_id
1 'polypeptide(L)'
;MGSFSIWHWMIVLVIVLVLFGRGRVSEIMGDFGKGIKSFKQGMNEEENKSTPAPAPQITAQQGDAPVAPSVTPAKAENKTEQS
;
A
#
# COMPACT_ATOMS: atom_id res chain seq x y z
N MET A 1 -18.43 32.92 21.40
CA MET A 1 -17.42 33.28 20.39
C MET A 1 -16.99 32.01 19.66
N GLY A 2 -17.87 31.45 18.81
CA GLY A 2 -17.63 30.20 18.05
C GLY A 2 -16.83 30.47 16.79
N SER A 3 -15.63 31.02 16.99
CA SER A 3 -14.69 31.40 15.95
C SER A 3 -14.36 30.17 15.09
N PHE A 4 -14.88 30.17 13.87
CA PHE A 4 -14.52 29.26 12.77
C PHE A 4 -15.04 27.83 12.93
N SER A 5 -16.34 27.72 12.66
CA SER A 5 -17.09 26.49 12.40
C SER A 5 -16.28 25.47 11.59
N ILE A 6 -16.43 24.18 11.88
CA ILE A 6 -15.81 23.04 11.14
C ILE A 6 -15.97 23.17 9.62
N TRP A 7 -17.05 23.83 9.18
CA TRP A 7 -17.29 24.16 7.77
C TRP A 7 -16.19 25.04 7.15
N HIS A 8 -15.65 26.01 7.87
CA HIS A 8 -14.54 26.86 7.41
C HIS A 8 -13.27 26.05 7.17
N TRP A 9 -12.94 25.14 8.09
CA TRP A 9 -11.76 24.28 7.95
C TRP A 9 -11.86 23.36 6.73
N MET A 10 -13.05 22.85 6.38
CA MET A 10 -13.26 22.10 5.14
C MET A 10 -12.96 22.93 3.88
N ILE A 11 -13.44 24.18 3.81
CA ILE A 11 -13.12 25.07 2.68
C ILE A 11 -11.62 25.34 2.59
N VAL A 12 -10.98 25.65 3.72
CA VAL A 12 -9.55 25.97 3.74
C VAL A 12 -8.73 24.76 3.25
N LEU A 13 -9.09 23.56 3.68
CA LEU A 13 -8.41 22.32 3.28
C LEU A 13 -8.51 22.09 1.76
N VAL A 14 -9.67 22.37 1.16
CA VAL A 14 -9.86 22.31 -0.30
C VAL A 14 -9.00 23.34 -1.02
N ILE A 15 -8.98 24.59 -0.56
CA ILE A 15 -8.18 25.66 -1.18
C ILE A 15 -6.68 25.31 -1.13
N VAL A 16 -6.19 24.84 0.02
CA VAL A 16 -4.80 24.41 0.17
C VAL A 16 -4.49 23.26 -0.79
N LEU A 17 -5.37 22.26 -0.91
CA LEU A 17 -5.18 21.16 -1.86
C LEU A 17 -5.12 21.63 -3.33
N VAL A 18 -5.88 22.66 -3.69
CA VAL A 18 -5.90 23.23 -5.04
C VAL A 18 -4.64 24.05 -5.32
N LEU A 19 -4.19 24.87 -4.36
CA LEU A 19 -2.98 25.70 -4.50
C LEU A 19 -1.69 24.87 -4.53
N PHE A 20 -1.59 23.88 -3.65
CA PHE A 20 -0.42 23.00 -3.57
C PHE A 20 -0.50 21.82 -4.54
N GLY A 21 -1.69 21.50 -5.03
CA GLY A 21 -1.96 20.37 -5.92
C GLY A 21 -1.88 19.00 -5.22
N ARG A 22 -2.53 18.01 -5.81
CA ARG A 22 -2.58 16.63 -5.28
C ARG A 22 -1.22 15.91 -5.23
N GLY A 23 -0.31 16.28 -6.13
CA GLY A 23 1.02 15.67 -6.23
C GLY A 23 1.90 16.01 -5.04
N ARG A 24 1.98 17.30 -4.69
CA ARG A 24 2.90 17.75 -3.65
C ARG A 24 2.42 17.42 -2.24
N VAL A 25 1.10 17.48 -2.00
CA VAL A 25 0.51 17.05 -0.73
C VAL A 25 0.67 15.54 -0.52
N SER A 26 0.52 14.69 -1.54
CA SER A 26 0.68 13.24 -1.39
C SER A 26 2.12 12.82 -1.11
N GLU A 27 3.10 13.47 -1.75
CA GLU A 27 4.51 13.17 -1.55
C GLU A 27 4.95 13.52 -0.12
N ILE A 28 4.59 14.73 0.35
CA ILE A 28 4.85 15.17 1.72
C ILE A 28 4.09 14.29 2.73
N MET A 29 2.79 14.07 2.52
CA MET A 29 1.99 13.23 3.43
C MET A 29 2.50 11.78 3.48
N GLY A 30 3.08 11.26 2.39
CA GLY A 30 3.70 9.95 2.33
C GLY A 30 4.94 9.84 3.23
N ASP A 31 5.86 10.80 3.14
CA ASP A 31 7.07 10.82 3.97
C ASP A 31 6.76 11.10 5.44
N PHE A 32 5.84 12.03 5.71
CA PHE A 32 5.34 12.28 7.08
C PHE A 32 4.61 11.05 7.64
N GLY A 33 3.80 10.36 6.84
CA GLY A 33 3.09 9.16 7.25
C GLY A 33 4.01 8.00 7.63
N LYS A 34 5.12 7.82 6.90
CA LYS A 34 6.15 6.83 7.24
C LYS A 34 6.83 7.17 8.57
N GLY A 35 7.22 8.44 8.78
CA GLY A 35 7.83 8.89 10.03
C GLY A 35 6.92 8.69 11.24
N ILE A 36 5.65 9.08 11.13
CA ILE A 36 4.65 8.89 12.20
C ILE A 36 4.37 7.40 12.44
N LYS A 37 4.34 6.57 11.40
CA LYS A 37 4.15 5.11 11.54
C LYS A 37 5.31 4.45 12.28
N SER A 38 6.56 4.78 11.94
CA SER A 38 7.75 4.28 12.64
C SER A 38 7.80 4.77 14.09
N PHE A 39 7.41 6.02 14.36
CA PHE A 39 7.31 6.53 15.72
C PHE A 39 6.25 5.78 16.54
N LYS A 40 5.08 5.55 15.96
CA LYS A 40 3.99 4.81 16.63
C LYS A 40 4.35 3.34 16.85
N GLN A 41 5.04 2.73 15.90
CA GLN A 41 5.52 1.35 16.01
C GLN A 41 6.61 1.21 17.07
N GLY A 42 7.60 2.11 17.11
CA GLY A 42 8.62 2.12 18.17
C GLY A 42 8.01 2.31 19.56
N MET A 43 7.01 3.19 19.69
CA MET A 43 6.31 3.38 20.96
C MET A 43 5.41 2.19 21.34
N ASN A 44 4.84 1.48 20.37
CA ASN A 44 4.12 0.22 20.63
C ASN A 44 5.07 -0.94 20.92
N GLU A 45 6.28 -0.99 20.34
CA GLU A 45 7.28 -2.01 20.63
C GLU A 45 7.88 -1.88 22.03
N GLU A 46 7.95 -0.66 22.58
CA GLU A 46 8.28 -0.43 23.99
C GLU A 46 7.16 -0.91 24.93
N GLU A 47 5.89 -0.78 24.54
CA GLU A 47 4.74 -1.29 25.29
C GLU A 47 4.57 -2.82 25.14
N ASN A 48 4.85 -3.37 23.95
CA ASN A 48 4.57 -4.75 23.57
C ASN A 48 5.80 -5.67 23.64
N LYS A 49 6.84 -5.29 24.38
CA LYS A 49 8.04 -6.12 24.65
C LYS A 49 7.75 -7.37 25.53
N SER A 50 6.51 -7.87 25.50
CA SER A 50 6.09 -9.11 26.15
C SER A 50 5.38 -10.10 25.21
N THR A 51 5.29 -9.85 23.89
CA THR A 51 4.78 -10.89 22.96
C THR A 51 5.45 -10.79 21.58
N PRO A 52 6.15 -11.83 21.10
CA PRO A 52 6.69 -11.85 19.74
C PRO A 52 5.57 -12.20 18.76
N ALA A 53 5.29 -11.34 17.78
CA ALA A 53 4.41 -11.66 16.66
C ALA A 53 5.09 -11.33 15.31
N PRO A 54 4.81 -12.11 14.25
CA PRO A 54 5.76 -12.42 13.18
C PRO A 54 5.80 -11.41 12.01
N ALA A 55 7.00 -11.26 11.45
CA ALA A 55 7.46 -10.88 10.10
C ALA A 55 6.59 -9.95 9.19
N PRO A 56 7.22 -8.96 8.50
CA PRO A 56 6.55 -8.12 7.52
C PRO A 56 6.13 -8.92 6.26
N GLN A 57 4.85 -8.84 5.91
CA GLN A 57 4.35 -9.21 4.59
C GLN A 57 4.76 -8.09 3.60
N ILE A 58 5.68 -8.40 2.69
CA ILE A 58 5.97 -7.58 1.52
C ILE A 58 4.93 -7.93 0.46
N THR A 59 3.85 -7.14 0.37
CA THR A 59 3.03 -7.10 -0.84
C THR A 59 3.82 -6.33 -1.90
N ALA A 60 4.64 -7.04 -2.67
CA ALA A 60 5.16 -6.56 -3.95
C ALA A 60 4.49 -7.37 -5.06
N GLN A 61 3.32 -6.90 -5.51
CA GLN A 61 2.79 -7.29 -6.81
C GLN A 61 2.65 -6.04 -7.69
N GLN A 62 3.26 -6.18 -8.87
CA GLN A 62 2.91 -5.59 -10.17
C GLN A 62 3.84 -4.49 -10.71
N GLY A 63 4.71 -4.89 -11.64
CA GLY A 63 5.41 -4.02 -12.59
C GLY A 63 6.52 -4.75 -13.36
N ASP A 64 6.28 -4.96 -14.66
CA ASP A 64 7.24 -5.32 -15.73
C ASP A 64 7.58 -6.79 -16.08
N ALA A 65 6.84 -7.29 -17.09
CA ALA A 65 7.29 -7.93 -18.35
C ALA A 65 8.00 -9.32 -18.35
N PRO A 66 8.09 -9.98 -19.53
CA PRO A 66 7.05 -10.63 -20.31
C PRO A 66 7.18 -12.17 -20.24
N VAL A 67 6.06 -12.88 -20.34
CA VAL A 67 6.01 -14.34 -20.47
C VAL A 67 6.66 -14.79 -21.79
N ALA A 68 7.94 -15.15 -21.74
CA ALA A 68 8.59 -15.89 -22.83
C ALA A 68 8.12 -17.37 -22.78
N PRO A 69 7.76 -17.97 -23.93
CA PRO A 69 7.02 -19.22 -24.00
C PRO A 69 7.92 -20.41 -23.67
N SER A 70 7.80 -20.93 -22.45
CA SER A 70 8.30 -22.26 -22.10
C SER A 70 7.40 -23.32 -22.77
N VAL A 71 7.81 -23.72 -23.96
CA VAL A 71 7.66 -25.04 -24.59
C VAL A 71 6.66 -26.01 -23.95
N THR A 72 5.61 -26.30 -24.72
CA THR A 72 4.76 -27.48 -24.73
C THR A 72 5.38 -28.74 -24.12
N PRO A 73 4.69 -29.38 -23.16
CA PRO A 73 4.56 -30.82 -23.15
C PRO A 73 3.13 -31.17 -23.57
N ALA A 74 3.06 -31.89 -24.69
CA ALA A 74 1.85 -32.39 -25.30
C ALA A 74 1.08 -33.26 -24.30
N LYS A 75 -0.12 -32.83 -23.94
CA LYS A 75 -1.17 -33.68 -23.40
C LYS A 75 -2.20 -33.92 -24.50
N ALA A 76 -1.93 -34.90 -25.34
CA ALA A 76 -2.90 -35.50 -26.24
C ALA A 76 -2.36 -36.87 -26.66
N GLU A 77 -2.77 -37.94 -25.97
CA GLU A 77 -3.13 -39.21 -26.61
C GLU A 77 -3.68 -40.14 -25.52
N ASN A 78 -5.02 -40.20 -25.41
CA ASN A 78 -5.71 -41.27 -24.71
C ASN A 78 -6.58 -41.97 -25.75
N LYS A 79 -6.45 -43.29 -25.79
CA LYS A 79 -7.39 -44.25 -26.39
C LYS A 79 -7.21 -44.55 -27.89
N THR A 80 -6.31 -45.48 -28.19
CA THR A 80 -6.53 -46.52 -29.21
C THR A 80 -5.66 -47.73 -28.85
N GLU A 81 -6.20 -48.63 -28.03
CA GLU A 81 -5.91 -50.06 -28.14
C GLU A 81 -7.06 -50.80 -27.43
N GLN A 82 -8.07 -51.18 -28.22
CA GLN A 82 -8.96 -52.29 -27.88
C GLN A 82 -8.21 -53.57 -28.22
N SER A 83 -7.89 -54.35 -27.19
CA SER A 83 -7.98 -55.80 -27.25
C SER A 83 -9.14 -56.23 -26.36
#